data_AF-A0A1H4B070-F1
#
_entry.id   AF-A0A1H4B070-F1
#
_cell.length_a   1.000
_cell.length_b   1.000
_cell.length_c   1.000
_cell.angle_alpha   90.00
_cell.angle_beta   90.00
_cell.angle_gamma   90.00
#
_symmetry.space_group_name_H-M   'P 1'
#
loop_
_entity.id
_entity.type
_entity.pdbx_description
1 polymer ?
#
loop_
_entity_poly.entity_id
_entity_poly.type
_entity_poly.pdbx_seq_one_letter_code
_entity_poly.pdbx_strand_id
1 'polypeptide(L)'
;MKRALIVIDLQNEYVTGKLKICHPDLMTSIPNIEVAWDAADDHGVPVVAVQHIEDEDSPVFARGSDGAALHETIIDRKPAHLVTKGSVSAFPGTDLEQWLRANDIDTVTIAGYMTQHCCAGTARDAAELGFTVEFLSDATGTLDLVNEAGAISADALHRSVLVTMQSEFAAVATTEEWTLAVEAGDTLPVSNLWDSTGHARLPEKHAELHKLMREVRAGIDGDIAATEAHNIQNTLYVGQGVSSL
;
A
#
# COMPACT_ATOMS: atom_id res chain seq x y z
N MET A 1 -8.01 5.59 15.88
CA MET A 1 -7.58 5.51 14.48
C MET A 1 -8.76 5.85 13.60
N LYS A 2 -8.56 6.78 12.67
CA LYS A 2 -9.52 7.23 11.69
C LYS A 2 -8.84 7.16 10.33
N ARG A 3 -9.26 6.17 9.53
CA ARG A 3 -8.68 5.86 8.22
C ARG A 3 -9.26 6.73 7.13
N ALA A 4 -8.49 6.96 6.07
CA ALA A 4 -8.99 7.30 4.74
C ALA A 4 -8.35 6.38 3.70
N LEU A 5 -9.16 5.82 2.80
CA LEU A 5 -8.66 5.08 1.64
C LEU A 5 -8.32 6.07 0.53
N ILE A 6 -7.11 6.02 0.00
CA ILE A 6 -6.65 6.86 -1.11
C ILE A 6 -6.44 5.97 -2.33
N VAL A 7 -7.30 6.12 -3.34
CA VAL A 7 -7.21 5.40 -4.61
C VAL A 7 -6.47 6.29 -5.61
N ILE A 8 -5.20 5.94 -5.85
CA ILE A 8 -4.26 6.77 -6.61
C ILE A 8 -4.29 6.40 -8.10
N ASP A 9 -4.60 7.38 -8.93
CA ASP A 9 -4.40 7.36 -10.38
C ASP A 9 -4.98 6.11 -11.08
N LEU A 10 -6.12 5.56 -10.61
CA LEU A 10 -6.82 4.47 -11.31
C LEU A 10 -7.49 5.03 -12.58
N GLN A 11 -6.69 5.17 -13.63
CA GLN A 11 -7.01 5.82 -14.89
C GLN A 11 -6.78 4.88 -16.08
N ASN A 12 -7.44 5.17 -17.20
CA ASN A 12 -7.39 4.34 -18.41
C ASN A 12 -5.97 4.21 -18.99
N GLU A 13 -5.06 5.16 -18.75
CA GLU A 13 -3.67 5.08 -19.21
C GLU A 13 -2.95 3.80 -18.74
N TYR A 14 -3.30 3.32 -17.54
CA TYR A 14 -2.76 2.12 -16.93
C TYR A 14 -3.43 0.82 -17.39
N VAL A 15 -4.55 0.90 -18.11
CA VAL A 15 -5.36 -0.25 -18.52
C VAL A 15 -5.36 -0.39 -20.04
N THR A 16 -5.88 0.61 -20.74
CA THR A 16 -6.01 0.63 -22.20
C THR A 16 -4.91 1.44 -22.89
N GLY A 17 -4.30 2.38 -22.16
CA GLY A 17 -3.29 3.31 -22.68
C GLY A 17 -1.87 2.75 -22.80
N LYS A 18 -0.87 3.63 -22.66
CA LYS A 18 0.54 3.34 -22.96
C LYS A 18 1.32 2.79 -21.76
N LEU A 19 0.85 3.02 -20.54
CA LEU A 19 1.55 2.63 -19.31
C LEU A 19 0.89 1.43 -18.65
N LYS A 20 0.62 0.37 -19.42
CA LYS A 20 -0.15 -0.77 -18.93
C LYS A 20 0.53 -1.45 -17.75
N ILE A 21 -0.18 -1.54 -16.63
CA ILE A 21 0.22 -2.30 -15.46
C ILE A 21 0.26 -3.78 -15.83
N CYS A 22 1.32 -4.47 -15.45
CA CYS A 22 1.48 -5.90 -15.71
C CYS A 22 1.76 -6.74 -14.46
N HIS A 23 1.99 -6.11 -13.29
CA HIS A 23 2.12 -6.84 -12.04
C HIS A 23 1.73 -6.01 -10.80
N PRO A 24 0.91 -6.56 -9.88
CA PRO A 24 0.00 -7.69 -10.06
C PRO A 24 -0.89 -7.50 -11.29
N ASP A 25 -1.48 -8.58 -11.80
CA ASP A 25 -2.37 -8.50 -12.96
C ASP A 25 -3.53 -7.53 -12.68
N LEU A 26 -4.02 -6.83 -13.71
CA LEU A 26 -5.15 -5.90 -13.58
C LEU A 26 -6.43 -6.63 -13.14
N MET A 27 -6.61 -7.90 -13.53
CA MET A 27 -7.70 -8.76 -13.07
C MET A 27 -7.57 -9.19 -11.61
N THR A 28 -6.44 -8.91 -10.96
CA THR A 28 -6.27 -9.04 -9.51
C THR A 28 -6.43 -7.68 -8.84
N SER A 29 -5.67 -6.68 -9.30
CA SER A 29 -5.55 -5.41 -8.59
C SER A 29 -6.79 -4.52 -8.68
N ILE A 30 -7.48 -4.45 -9.82
CA ILE A 30 -8.71 -3.65 -9.94
C ILE A 30 -9.84 -4.21 -9.06
N PRO A 31 -10.16 -5.52 -9.09
CA PRO A 31 -11.17 -6.08 -8.18
C PRO A 31 -10.85 -5.85 -6.70
N ASN A 32 -9.58 -5.92 -6.33
CA ASN A 32 -9.17 -5.63 -4.95
C ASN A 32 -9.31 -4.14 -4.58
N ILE A 33 -9.07 -3.21 -5.51
CA ILE A 33 -9.39 -1.79 -5.30
C ILE A 33 -10.90 -1.62 -5.07
N GLU A 34 -11.75 -2.32 -5.83
CA GLU A 34 -13.20 -2.28 -5.64
C GLU A 34 -13.63 -2.86 -4.29
N VAL A 35 -13.06 -4.00 -3.87
CA VAL A 35 -13.31 -4.59 -2.54
C VAL A 35 -12.89 -3.63 -1.43
N ALA A 36 -11.70 -3.01 -1.54
CA ALA A 36 -11.25 -2.03 -0.56
C ALA A 36 -12.20 -0.82 -0.50
N TRP A 37 -12.70 -0.35 -1.65
CA TRP A 37 -13.67 0.73 -1.72
C TRP A 37 -14.99 0.35 -1.05
N ASP A 38 -15.54 -0.81 -1.39
CA ASP A 38 -16.81 -1.28 -0.84
C ASP A 38 -16.71 -1.46 0.68
N ALA A 39 -15.62 -2.05 1.18
CA ALA A 39 -15.35 -2.16 2.61
C ALA A 39 -15.22 -0.80 3.30
N ALA A 40 -14.64 0.20 2.61
CA ALA A 40 -14.53 1.55 3.12
C ALA A 40 -15.92 2.21 3.25
N ASP A 41 -16.76 2.10 2.22
CA ASP A 41 -18.12 2.62 2.23
C ASP A 41 -18.97 1.96 3.33
N ASP A 42 -18.89 0.63 3.47
CA ASP A 42 -19.64 -0.14 4.47
C ASP A 42 -19.28 0.24 5.92
N HIS A 43 -18.05 0.70 6.16
CA HIS A 43 -17.54 1.06 7.49
C HIS A 43 -17.38 2.57 7.70
N GLY A 44 -17.84 3.40 6.76
CA GLY A 44 -17.76 4.86 6.85
C GLY A 44 -16.33 5.40 6.82
N VAL A 45 -15.39 4.65 6.24
CA VAL A 45 -14.03 5.12 5.94
C VAL A 45 -14.09 5.99 4.69
N PRO A 46 -13.75 7.28 4.74
CA PRO A 46 -13.80 8.13 3.56
C PRO A 46 -12.83 7.66 2.49
N VAL A 47 -13.31 7.63 1.23
CA VAL A 47 -12.48 7.36 0.06
C VAL A 47 -12.11 8.64 -0.66
N VAL A 48 -10.81 8.85 -0.89
CA VAL A 48 -10.26 9.92 -1.71
C VAL A 48 -9.80 9.34 -3.03
N ALA A 49 -10.34 9.84 -4.14
CA ALA A 49 -9.86 9.50 -5.47
C ALA A 49 -8.79 10.52 -5.90
N VAL A 50 -7.71 10.06 -6.51
CA VAL A 50 -6.65 10.91 -7.07
C VAL A 50 -6.57 10.70 -8.58
N GLN A 51 -6.47 11.81 -9.32
CA GLN A 51 -6.33 11.83 -10.77
C GLN A 51 -5.06 12.57 -11.17
N HIS A 52 -4.19 11.92 -11.92
CA HIS A 52 -3.03 12.55 -12.54
C HIS A 52 -3.43 13.22 -13.85
N ILE A 53 -3.10 14.50 -14.00
CA ILE A 53 -3.32 15.25 -15.24
C ILE A 53 -2.04 15.98 -15.62
N GLU A 54 -1.60 15.74 -16.85
CA GLU A 54 -0.51 16.45 -17.52
C GLU A 54 -1.06 17.47 -18.53
N ASP A 55 -0.18 18.25 -19.15
CA ASP A 55 -0.52 19.17 -20.23
C ASP A 55 -1.15 18.45 -21.43
N GLU A 56 -1.95 19.17 -22.23
CA GLU A 56 -2.73 18.61 -23.37
C GLU A 56 -1.86 17.89 -24.41
N ASP A 57 -0.61 18.31 -24.58
CA ASP A 57 0.34 17.72 -25.54
C ASP A 57 1.18 16.58 -24.94
N SER A 58 0.95 16.21 -23.68
CA SER A 58 1.70 15.15 -23.00
C SER A 58 1.50 13.79 -23.68
N PRO A 59 2.54 12.93 -23.76
CA PRO A 59 2.37 11.60 -24.33
C PRO A 59 1.47 10.67 -23.50
N VAL A 60 1.28 10.96 -22.21
CA VAL A 60 0.50 10.16 -21.24
C VAL A 60 -0.23 11.10 -20.27
N PHE A 61 -1.40 10.70 -19.79
CA PHE A 61 -2.22 11.49 -18.85
C PHE A 61 -2.57 12.89 -19.36
N ALA A 62 -2.54 13.12 -20.67
CA ALA A 62 -2.83 14.42 -21.26
C ALA A 62 -4.26 14.89 -20.92
N ARG A 63 -4.39 16.14 -20.48
CA ARG A 63 -5.69 16.75 -20.18
C ARG A 63 -6.68 16.56 -21.34
N GLY A 64 -7.85 16.01 -21.02
CA GLY A 64 -8.92 15.76 -21.99
C GLY A 64 -8.77 14.48 -22.83
N SER A 65 -7.68 13.73 -22.66
CA SER A 65 -7.51 12.42 -23.31
C SER A 65 -8.27 11.30 -22.59
N ASP A 66 -8.57 10.22 -23.32
CA ASP A 66 -9.14 8.99 -22.73
C ASP A 66 -8.21 8.39 -21.68
N GLY A 67 -6.88 8.37 -21.92
CA GLY A 67 -5.90 7.85 -20.97
C GLY A 67 -5.94 8.59 -19.61
N ALA A 68 -6.22 9.89 -19.63
CA ALA A 68 -6.35 10.70 -18.43
C ALA A 68 -7.69 10.53 -17.70
N ALA A 69 -8.70 9.89 -18.30
CA ALA A 69 -9.96 9.64 -17.63
C ALA A 69 -9.79 8.60 -16.51
N LEU A 70 -10.54 8.78 -15.41
CA LEU A 70 -10.65 7.74 -14.38
C LEU A 70 -11.28 6.48 -14.99
N HIS A 71 -10.85 5.32 -14.51
CA HIS A 71 -11.35 4.04 -14.99
C HIS A 71 -12.83 3.85 -14.66
N GLU A 72 -13.55 3.08 -15.49
CA GLU A 72 -15.00 2.89 -15.36
C GLU A 72 -15.44 2.32 -14.00
N THR A 73 -14.56 1.55 -13.33
CA THR A 73 -14.84 0.98 -12.00
C THR A 73 -14.95 2.03 -10.89
N ILE A 74 -14.40 3.23 -11.09
CA ILE A 74 -14.47 4.31 -10.10
C ILE A 74 -15.07 5.62 -10.61
N ILE A 75 -15.24 5.81 -11.93
CA ILE A 75 -15.72 7.07 -12.50
C ILE A 75 -17.13 7.46 -12.01
N ASP A 76 -17.99 6.47 -11.82
CA ASP A 76 -19.37 6.66 -11.34
C ASP A 76 -19.49 6.54 -9.80
N ARG A 77 -18.39 6.17 -9.11
CA ARG A 77 -18.34 6.16 -7.66
C ARG A 77 -18.29 7.60 -7.14
N LYS A 78 -18.84 7.84 -5.95
CA LYS A 78 -18.87 9.17 -5.31
C LYS A 78 -17.80 9.24 -4.21
N PRO A 79 -16.53 9.55 -4.54
CA PRO A 79 -15.52 9.69 -3.51
C PRO A 79 -15.88 10.83 -2.56
N ALA A 80 -15.45 10.72 -1.30
CA ALA A 80 -15.56 11.80 -0.32
C ALA A 80 -14.75 13.03 -0.73
N HIS A 81 -13.68 12.84 -1.51
CA HIS A 81 -12.87 13.91 -2.09
C HIS A 81 -12.21 13.48 -3.40
N LEU A 82 -12.04 14.41 -4.33
CA LEU A 82 -11.32 14.19 -5.59
C LEU A 82 -10.13 15.14 -5.66
N VAL A 83 -8.93 14.59 -5.78
CA VAL A 83 -7.68 15.34 -5.89
C VAL A 83 -7.16 15.23 -7.32
N THR A 84 -6.82 16.36 -7.93
CA THR A 84 -6.08 16.39 -9.20
C THR A 84 -4.63 16.81 -8.94
N LYS A 85 -3.67 16.09 -9.50
CA LYS A 85 -2.24 16.38 -9.37
C LYS A 85 -1.50 16.34 -10.71
N GLY A 86 -0.38 17.06 -10.77
CA GLY A 86 0.61 16.99 -11.86
C GLY A 86 2.00 16.62 -11.33
N SER A 87 2.05 15.92 -10.19
CA SER A 87 3.27 15.49 -9.52
C SER A 87 3.16 14.02 -9.10
N VAL A 88 4.27 13.43 -8.65
CA VAL A 88 4.31 12.02 -8.24
C VAL A 88 3.41 11.79 -7.02
N SER A 89 3.73 12.46 -5.93
CA SER A 89 2.98 12.42 -4.67
C SER A 89 1.67 13.19 -4.78
N ALA A 90 0.63 12.73 -4.10
CA ALA A 90 -0.66 13.40 -4.08
C ALA A 90 -0.72 14.61 -3.13
N PHE A 91 0.33 14.89 -2.35
CA PHE A 91 0.37 16.03 -1.42
C PHE A 91 0.84 17.36 -2.03
N PRO A 92 1.97 17.42 -2.77
CA PRO A 92 2.51 18.70 -3.21
C PRO A 92 1.60 19.42 -4.20
N GLY A 93 1.19 20.63 -3.85
CA GLY A 93 0.36 21.49 -4.70
C GLY A 93 -1.13 21.11 -4.74
N THR A 94 -1.59 20.25 -3.83
CA THR A 94 -3.00 19.85 -3.69
C THR A 94 -3.56 20.27 -2.33
N ASP A 95 -4.85 20.03 -2.11
CA ASP A 95 -5.53 20.23 -0.82
C ASP A 95 -5.63 18.95 0.03
N LEU A 96 -4.95 17.86 -0.36
CA LEU A 96 -5.10 16.54 0.25
C LEU A 96 -4.79 16.57 1.76
N GLU A 97 -3.66 17.14 2.18
CA GLU A 97 -3.30 17.21 3.60
C GLU A 97 -4.37 17.98 4.39
N GLN A 98 -4.77 19.15 3.89
CA GLN A 98 -5.76 19.99 4.54
C GLN A 98 -7.08 19.25 4.71
N TRP A 99 -7.51 18.53 3.67
CA TRP A 99 -8.73 17.74 3.69
C TRP A 99 -8.65 16.59 4.71
N LEU A 100 -7.55 15.84 4.72
CA LEU A 100 -7.32 14.74 5.68
C LEU A 100 -7.35 15.26 7.12
N ARG A 101 -6.67 16.38 7.41
CA ARG A 101 -6.65 16.99 8.75
C ARG A 101 -8.01 17.54 9.16
N ALA A 102 -8.75 18.17 8.24
CA ALA A 102 -10.09 18.67 8.50
C ALA A 102 -11.10 17.56 8.81
N ASN A 103 -10.81 16.33 8.37
CA ASN A 103 -11.60 15.14 8.66
C ASN A 103 -10.99 14.28 9.77
N ASP A 104 -10.08 14.81 10.60
CA ASP A 104 -9.39 14.12 11.70
C ASP A 104 -8.73 12.78 11.31
N ILE A 105 -8.30 12.64 10.07
CA ILE A 105 -7.66 11.42 9.58
C ILE A 105 -6.26 11.31 10.20
N ASP A 106 -5.96 10.14 10.79
CA ASP A 106 -4.64 9.81 11.35
C ASP A 106 -3.94 8.67 10.59
N THR A 107 -4.70 7.88 9.82
CA THR A 107 -4.19 6.78 9.01
C THR A 107 -4.64 6.91 7.56
N VAL A 108 -3.73 6.76 6.61
CA VAL A 108 -4.03 6.70 5.17
C VAL A 108 -3.74 5.32 4.61
N THR A 109 -4.69 4.76 3.87
CA THR A 109 -4.54 3.47 3.19
C THR A 109 -4.32 3.72 1.70
N ILE A 110 -3.22 3.21 1.14
CA ILE A 110 -2.81 3.45 -0.24
C ILE A 110 -3.22 2.28 -1.14
N ALA A 111 -3.96 2.60 -2.19
CA ALA A 111 -4.32 1.72 -3.30
C ALA A 111 -4.15 2.46 -4.65
N GLY A 112 -4.14 1.74 -5.77
CA GLY A 112 -3.98 2.31 -7.11
C GLY A 112 -2.55 2.21 -7.67
N TYR A 113 -2.17 3.13 -8.56
CA TYR A 113 -0.98 2.98 -9.41
C TYR A 113 -0.09 4.24 -9.48
N MET A 114 1.23 4.13 -9.67
CA MET A 114 2.05 2.91 -9.64
C MET A 114 2.71 2.70 -8.28
N THR A 115 2.93 1.43 -7.91
CA THR A 115 3.54 1.01 -6.63
C THR A 115 4.81 1.80 -6.29
N GLN A 116 5.81 1.80 -7.16
CA GLN A 116 7.12 2.45 -6.98
C GLN A 116 7.10 3.96 -7.15
N HIS A 117 6.03 4.49 -7.76
CA HIS A 117 5.97 5.87 -8.21
C HIS A 117 4.94 6.64 -7.38
N CYS A 118 3.74 6.89 -7.90
CA CYS A 118 2.73 7.71 -7.22
C CYS A 118 2.32 7.14 -5.86
N CYS A 119 2.18 5.81 -5.74
CA CYS A 119 1.80 5.18 -4.48
C CYS A 119 2.91 5.30 -3.44
N ALA A 120 4.14 4.88 -3.75
CA ALA A 120 5.29 5.01 -2.85
C ALA A 120 5.62 6.47 -2.49
N GLY A 121 5.52 7.39 -3.46
CA GLY A 121 5.76 8.82 -3.25
C GLY A 121 4.75 9.41 -2.27
N THR A 122 3.47 9.14 -2.49
CA THR A 122 2.40 9.58 -1.58
C THR A 122 2.54 8.94 -0.20
N ALA A 123 2.85 7.65 -0.13
CA ALA A 123 3.06 6.93 1.13
C ALA A 123 4.21 7.53 1.97
N ARG A 124 5.34 7.84 1.34
CA ARG A 124 6.50 8.43 2.02
C ARG A 124 6.21 9.85 2.51
N ASP A 125 5.57 10.67 1.69
CA ASP A 125 5.17 12.01 2.11
C ASP A 125 4.15 11.94 3.24
N ALA A 126 3.18 11.02 3.20
CA ALA A 126 2.23 10.82 4.30
C ALA A 126 2.92 10.46 5.61
N ALA A 127 3.90 9.54 5.57
CA ALA A 127 4.68 9.16 6.74
C ALA A 127 5.47 10.35 7.32
N GLU A 128 6.12 11.14 6.47
CA GLU A 128 6.87 12.34 6.89
C GLU A 128 5.93 13.42 7.47
N LEU A 129 4.71 13.53 6.94
CA LEU A 129 3.66 14.39 7.48
C LEU A 129 3.06 13.83 8.78
N GLY A 130 3.49 12.66 9.25
CA GLY A 130 3.06 12.06 10.52
C GLY A 130 1.72 11.32 10.45
N PHE A 131 1.26 10.92 9.27
CA PHE A 131 0.17 9.95 9.15
C PHE A 131 0.72 8.53 9.34
N THR A 132 -0.08 7.66 9.94
CA THR A 132 0.16 6.21 9.82
C THR A 132 -0.21 5.79 8.40
N VAL A 133 0.59 4.92 7.78
CA VAL A 133 0.37 4.52 6.39
C VAL A 133 0.13 3.03 6.31
N GLU A 134 -0.90 2.66 5.56
CA GLU A 134 -1.20 1.28 5.15
C GLU A 134 -1.04 1.19 3.63
N PHE A 135 -0.55 0.08 3.11
CA PHE A 135 -0.23 -0.07 1.69
C PHE A 135 -0.73 -1.42 1.17
N LEU A 136 -1.75 -1.40 0.33
CA LEU A 136 -2.42 -2.62 -0.13
C LEU A 136 -1.61 -3.28 -1.24
N SER A 137 -0.90 -4.35 -0.90
CA SER A 137 0.04 -5.07 -1.76
C SER A 137 -0.60 -5.66 -3.02
N ASP A 138 -1.89 -5.97 -2.97
CA ASP A 138 -2.67 -6.60 -4.02
C ASP A 138 -3.72 -5.67 -4.65
N ALA A 139 -3.85 -4.43 -4.16
CA ALA A 139 -4.63 -3.33 -4.74
C ALA A 139 -3.72 -2.19 -5.22
N THR A 140 -2.44 -2.48 -5.42
CA THR A 140 -1.46 -1.63 -6.11
C THR A 140 -0.80 -2.41 -7.24
N GLY A 141 -0.07 -1.73 -8.13
CA GLY A 141 0.61 -2.39 -9.25
C GLY A 141 1.60 -1.53 -10.01
N THR A 142 2.40 -2.18 -10.85
CA THR A 142 3.49 -1.59 -11.62
C THR A 142 3.73 -2.31 -12.96
N LEU A 143 4.78 -1.89 -13.67
CA LEU A 143 5.22 -2.36 -14.98
C LEU A 143 6.74 -2.53 -15.04
N ASP A 144 7.23 -3.22 -16.07
CA ASP A 144 8.67 -3.44 -16.27
C ASP A 144 9.39 -2.12 -16.60
N LEU A 145 10.59 -1.93 -16.05
CA LEU A 145 11.42 -0.76 -16.35
C LEU A 145 12.76 -1.17 -16.96
N VAL A 146 13.16 -0.47 -18.02
CA VAL A 146 14.49 -0.58 -18.64
C VAL A 146 14.98 0.82 -18.97
N ASN A 147 16.19 1.17 -18.50
CA ASN A 147 16.86 2.44 -18.78
C ASN A 147 18.38 2.28 -18.63
N GLU A 148 19.11 3.39 -18.60
CA GLU A 148 20.57 3.44 -18.52
C GLU A 148 21.14 2.80 -17.24
N ALA A 149 20.35 2.73 -16.16
CA ALA A 149 20.76 2.10 -14.90
C ALA A 149 20.56 0.58 -14.90
N GLY A 150 19.74 0.03 -15.81
CA GLY A 150 19.51 -1.40 -15.95
C GLY A 150 18.06 -1.76 -16.29
N ALA A 151 17.71 -3.01 -16.00
CA ALA A 151 16.38 -3.56 -16.22
C ALA A 151 15.85 -4.20 -14.92
N ILE A 152 14.57 -4.02 -14.63
CA ILE A 152 13.87 -4.66 -13.51
C ILE A 152 12.47 -5.08 -13.96
N SER A 153 12.09 -6.32 -13.63
CA SER A 153 10.74 -6.80 -13.90
C SER A 153 9.72 -6.17 -12.93
N ALA A 154 8.47 -6.08 -13.36
CA ALA A 154 7.37 -5.53 -12.56
C ALA A 154 7.19 -6.29 -11.24
N ASP A 155 7.30 -7.63 -11.23
CA ASP A 155 7.28 -8.45 -10.01
C ASP A 155 8.43 -8.08 -9.05
N ALA A 156 9.66 -8.03 -9.55
CA ALA A 156 10.82 -7.71 -8.72
C ALA A 156 10.72 -6.28 -8.18
N LEU A 157 10.27 -5.33 -9.00
CA LEU A 157 10.07 -3.94 -8.62
C LEU A 157 8.97 -3.80 -7.57
N HIS A 158 7.79 -4.37 -7.81
CA HIS A 158 6.66 -4.37 -6.89
C HIS A 158 7.07 -4.92 -5.52
N ARG A 159 7.62 -6.14 -5.50
CA ARG A 159 8.10 -6.79 -4.28
C ARG A 159 9.16 -5.95 -3.57
N SER A 160 10.11 -5.35 -4.31
CA SER A 160 11.16 -4.53 -3.70
C SER A 160 10.57 -3.32 -2.96
N VAL A 161 9.59 -2.65 -3.56
CA VAL A 161 8.92 -1.51 -2.94
C VAL A 161 8.13 -1.96 -1.71
N LEU A 162 7.33 -3.03 -1.82
CA LEU A 162 6.56 -3.55 -0.68
C LEU A 162 7.46 -3.88 0.51
N VAL A 163 8.58 -4.58 0.30
CA VAL A 163 9.52 -4.90 1.38
C VAL A 163 10.09 -3.62 2.01
N THR A 164 10.46 -2.62 1.21
CA THR A 164 10.98 -1.35 1.76
C THR A 164 9.91 -0.53 2.48
N MET A 165 8.65 -0.57 2.02
CA MET A 165 7.53 0.09 2.70
C MET A 165 7.27 -0.55 4.05
N GLN A 166 7.17 -1.88 4.11
CA GLN A 166 6.96 -2.64 5.36
C GLN A 166 8.07 -2.39 6.37
N SER A 167 9.29 -2.14 5.90
CA SER A 167 10.45 -1.97 6.77
C SER A 167 10.50 -0.63 7.49
N GLU A 168 9.72 0.39 7.12
CA GLU A 168 9.84 1.71 7.76
C GLU A 168 8.64 2.63 7.54
N PHE A 169 8.01 2.60 6.35
CA PHE A 169 7.10 3.66 5.92
C PHE A 169 5.63 3.32 6.05
N ALA A 170 5.24 2.05 5.89
CA ALA A 170 3.83 1.65 5.86
C ALA A 170 3.62 0.21 6.29
N ALA A 171 2.48 -0.08 6.92
CA ALA A 171 2.00 -1.44 7.10
C ALA A 171 1.49 -2.00 5.75
N VAL A 172 2.23 -2.93 5.18
CA VAL A 172 1.88 -3.62 3.94
C VAL A 172 1.01 -4.82 4.27
N ALA A 173 -0.17 -4.87 3.65
CA ALA A 173 -1.15 -5.94 3.85
C ALA A 173 -1.83 -6.31 2.53
N THR A 174 -2.54 -7.43 2.50
CA THR A 174 -3.53 -7.69 1.44
C THR A 174 -4.80 -6.89 1.69
N THR A 175 -5.63 -6.75 0.66
CA THR A 175 -6.95 -6.12 0.76
C THR A 175 -7.85 -6.88 1.75
N GLU A 176 -7.74 -8.21 1.79
CA GLU A 176 -8.46 -9.05 2.74
C GLU A 176 -8.05 -8.76 4.18
N GLU A 177 -6.74 -8.74 4.47
CA GLU A 177 -6.21 -8.42 5.80
C GLU A 177 -6.63 -7.02 6.26
N TRP A 178 -6.61 -6.04 5.35
CA TRP A 178 -7.05 -4.68 5.63
C TRP A 178 -8.56 -4.61 5.91
N THR A 179 -9.38 -5.30 5.13
CA THR A 179 -10.84 -5.34 5.32
C THR A 179 -11.20 -5.90 6.70
N LEU A 180 -10.56 -7.01 7.09
CA LEU A 180 -10.71 -7.59 8.43
C LEU A 180 -10.27 -6.62 9.54
N ALA A 181 -9.19 -5.87 9.34
CA ALA A 181 -8.72 -4.87 10.30
C ALA A 181 -9.67 -3.66 10.39
N VAL A 182 -10.31 -3.25 9.28
CA VAL A 182 -11.34 -2.21 9.27
C VAL A 182 -12.59 -2.66 10.02
N GLU A 183 -13.08 -3.87 9.74
CA GLU A 183 -14.23 -4.47 10.42
C GLU A 183 -14.02 -4.59 11.94
N ALA A 184 -12.82 -5.00 12.36
CA ALA A 184 -12.48 -5.17 13.77
C ALA A 184 -12.11 -3.85 14.47
N GLY A 185 -11.78 -2.79 13.73
CA GLY A 185 -11.20 -1.55 14.27
C GLY A 185 -9.73 -1.69 14.70
N ASP A 186 -9.05 -2.73 14.23
CA ASP A 186 -7.66 -3.06 14.57
C ASP A 186 -6.65 -2.33 13.69
N THR A 187 -5.40 -2.23 14.14
CA THR A 187 -4.25 -1.71 13.37
C THR A 187 -3.56 -2.82 12.58
N LEU A 188 -3.04 -2.50 11.41
CA LEU A 188 -2.13 -3.41 10.69
C LEU A 188 -0.70 -3.35 11.26
N PRO A 189 0.01 -4.48 11.36
CA PRO A 189 1.37 -4.51 11.88
C PRO A 189 2.37 -3.93 10.88
N VAL A 190 3.18 -2.98 11.32
CA VAL A 190 4.33 -2.45 10.57
C VAL A 190 5.63 -2.98 11.17
N SER A 191 6.62 -3.31 10.33
CA SER A 191 7.96 -3.66 10.79
C SER A 191 8.81 -2.40 10.93
N ASN A 192 10.08 -2.56 11.32
CA ASN A 192 11.05 -1.47 11.29
C ASN A 192 12.37 -1.94 10.69
N LEU A 193 13.23 -0.99 10.34
CA LEU A 193 14.46 -1.25 9.62
C LEU A 193 15.39 -2.19 10.40
N TRP A 194 15.44 -2.06 11.72
CA TRP A 194 16.29 -2.89 12.57
C TRP A 194 15.87 -4.36 12.50
N ASP A 195 14.58 -4.64 12.62
CA ASP A 195 14.04 -5.99 12.63
C ASP A 195 14.10 -6.62 11.25
N SER A 196 13.74 -5.87 10.20
CA SER A 196 13.85 -6.33 8.81
C SER A 196 15.28 -6.69 8.45
N THR A 197 16.27 -5.89 8.86
CA THR A 197 17.68 -6.22 8.66
C THR A 197 18.15 -7.34 9.60
N GLY A 198 17.55 -7.50 10.78
CA GLY A 198 17.78 -8.61 11.71
C GLY A 198 17.42 -9.95 11.11
N HIS A 199 16.26 -10.03 10.46
CA HIS A 199 15.82 -11.20 9.71
C HIS A 199 16.79 -11.56 8.58
N ALA A 200 17.32 -10.56 7.87
CA ALA A 200 18.32 -10.78 6.83
C ALA A 200 19.69 -11.27 7.38
N ARG A 201 20.06 -10.86 8.61
CA ARG A 201 21.28 -11.33 9.29
C ARG A 201 21.17 -12.78 9.77
N LEU A 202 19.95 -13.26 10.06
CA LEU A 202 19.67 -14.60 10.62
C LEU A 202 18.55 -15.32 9.84
N PRO A 203 18.76 -15.64 8.55
CA PRO A 203 17.69 -16.12 7.66
C PRO A 203 17.09 -17.47 8.08
N GLU A 204 17.88 -18.37 8.66
CA GLU A 204 17.40 -19.67 9.14
C GLU A 204 16.39 -19.51 10.28
N LYS A 205 16.67 -18.60 11.23
CA LYS A 205 15.77 -18.29 12.34
C LYS A 205 14.49 -17.60 11.87
N HIS A 206 14.60 -16.73 10.87
CA HIS A 206 13.42 -16.11 10.26
C HIS A 206 12.52 -17.14 9.57
N ALA A 207 13.10 -18.10 8.84
CA ALA A 207 12.34 -19.19 8.22
C ALA A 207 11.64 -20.07 9.26
N GLU A 208 12.32 -20.36 10.38
CA GLU A 208 11.78 -21.09 11.52
C GLU A 208 10.62 -20.34 12.20
N LEU A 209 10.79 -19.03 12.46
CA LEU A 209 9.72 -18.17 12.99
C LEU A 209 8.48 -18.21 12.09
N HIS A 210 8.64 -18.02 10.78
CA HIS A 210 7.53 -18.08 9.83
C HIS A 210 6.83 -19.44 9.81
N LYS A 211 7.58 -20.53 9.98
CA LYS A 211 7.01 -21.88 10.08
C LYS A 211 6.14 -21.98 11.35
N LEU A 212 6.68 -21.60 12.50
CA LEU A 212 5.97 -21.66 13.78
C LEU A 212 4.73 -20.76 13.79
N MET A 213 4.82 -19.54 13.24
CA MET A 213 3.66 -18.64 13.13
C MET A 213 2.53 -19.24 12.28
N ARG A 214 2.85 -20.02 11.23
CA ARG A 214 1.83 -20.76 10.46
C ARG A 214 1.21 -21.89 11.26
N GLU A 215 2.01 -22.62 12.05
CA GLU A 215 1.51 -23.71 12.91
C GLU A 215 0.58 -23.18 14.01
N VAL A 216 0.91 -22.05 14.63
CA VAL A 216 0.05 -21.34 15.58
C VAL A 216 -1.28 -20.94 14.94
N ARG A 217 -1.24 -20.32 13.74
CA ARG A 217 -2.46 -19.96 12.99
C ARG A 217 -3.31 -21.18 12.61
N ALA A 218 -2.67 -22.33 12.38
CA ALA A 218 -3.33 -23.59 12.08
C ALA A 218 -3.83 -24.35 13.33
N GLY A 219 -3.54 -23.85 14.55
CA GLY A 219 -3.94 -24.49 15.81
C GLY A 219 -3.15 -25.76 16.17
N ILE A 220 -1.96 -25.96 15.59
CA ILE A 220 -1.10 -27.13 15.84
C ILE A 220 -0.15 -26.81 17.00
N ASP A 221 -0.20 -27.58 18.08
CA ASP A 221 0.67 -27.45 19.27
C ASP A 221 0.89 -25.99 19.73
N GLY A 222 -0.19 -25.21 19.71
CA GLY A 222 -0.17 -23.75 19.74
C GLY A 222 0.63 -23.14 20.89
N ASP A 223 0.63 -23.74 22.08
CA ASP A 223 1.38 -23.23 23.24
C ASP A 223 2.91 -23.38 23.09
N ILE A 224 3.37 -24.52 22.56
CA ILE A 224 4.81 -24.78 22.34
C ILE A 224 5.29 -23.93 21.17
N ALA A 225 4.55 -23.95 20.06
CA ALA A 225 4.89 -23.17 18.87
C ALA A 225 4.88 -21.66 19.14
N ALA A 226 3.96 -21.16 19.95
CA ALA A 226 3.94 -19.75 20.37
C ALA A 226 5.13 -19.38 21.26
N THR A 227 5.51 -20.27 22.19
CA THR A 227 6.66 -20.04 23.07
C THR A 227 7.98 -20.03 22.28
N GLU A 228 8.17 -20.96 21.35
CA GLU A 228 9.34 -21.00 20.49
C GLU A 228 9.39 -19.82 19.51
N ALA A 229 8.25 -19.45 18.92
CA ALA A 229 8.13 -18.26 18.08
C ALA A 229 8.54 -17.01 18.86
N HIS A 230 8.06 -16.84 20.09
CA HIS A 230 8.42 -15.73 20.96
C HIS A 230 9.93 -15.67 21.26
N ASN A 231 10.57 -16.82 21.52
CA ASN A 231 12.01 -16.88 21.78
C ASN A 231 12.85 -16.53 20.53
N ILE A 232 12.44 -17.00 19.36
CA ILE A 232 13.10 -16.67 18.10
C ILE A 232 12.91 -15.20 17.77
N GLN A 233 11.72 -14.66 18.01
CA GLN A 233 11.42 -13.24 17.89
C GLN A 233 12.32 -12.44 18.82
N ASN A 234 12.46 -12.79 20.10
CA ASN A 234 13.41 -12.11 20.99
C ASN A 234 14.86 -12.18 20.51
N THR A 235 15.24 -13.21 19.74
CA THR A 235 16.58 -13.34 19.15
C THR A 235 16.77 -12.56 17.85
N LEU A 236 15.71 -12.37 17.08
CA LEU A 236 15.72 -11.58 15.85
C LEU A 236 15.64 -10.07 16.15
N TYR A 237 15.01 -9.70 17.27
CA TYR A 237 14.64 -8.34 17.66
C TYR A 237 15.48 -7.80 18.86
N VAL A 238 16.68 -8.34 19.11
CA VAL A 238 17.56 -8.11 20.31
C VAL A 238 17.94 -6.63 20.57
N GLY A 239 17.49 -5.66 19.76
CA GLY A 239 17.79 -4.24 19.90
C GLY A 239 16.74 -3.42 20.65
N GLN A 240 15.59 -3.96 20.99
CA GLN A 240 14.51 -3.16 21.54
C GLN A 240 14.16 -3.60 22.96
N GLY A 241 14.27 -2.66 23.91
CA GLY A 241 13.46 -2.69 25.12
C GLY A 241 11.97 -2.46 24.82
N VAL A 242 11.41 -3.16 23.83
CA VAL A 242 9.96 -3.25 23.68
C VAL A 242 9.48 -4.17 24.79
N SER A 243 8.96 -3.53 25.83
CA SER A 243 8.07 -4.17 26.79
C SER A 243 6.99 -4.93 26.03
N SER A 244 6.93 -6.22 26.31
CA SER A 244 5.91 -7.21 25.93
C SER A 244 4.50 -6.65 25.69
N LEU A 245 3.82 -7.24 24.69
CA LEU A 245 2.37 -7.49 24.74
C LEU A 245 2.01 -8.25 26.03
#